data_AF-A0A9D6NIE8-F1
#
_entry.id   AF-A0A9D6NIE8-F1
#
_cell.length_a   1.000
_cell.length_b   1.000
_cell.length_c   1.000
_cell.angle_alpha   90.00
_cell.angle_beta   90.00
_cell.angle_gamma   90.00
#
_symmetry.space_group_name_H-M   'P 1'
#
loop_
_entity.id
_entity.type
_entity.pdbx_description
1 polymer ?
#
loop_
_entity_poly.entity_id
_entity_poly.type
_entity_poly.pdbx_seq_one_letter_code
_entity_poly.pdbx_strand_id
1 'polypeptide(L)'
;MSFGGALRGLLGISLLALWLGTSGCGGGTVDPIAESGAAGAGSESVLARGGKGGGGGPPPPSKVPQASLSLASASTTLGHKAEKGWSLEKTGARAENTVSWSVAAREERTGPPEIVLSGYLKITNSGEGPAPLGNLVINLQRRQGKRWVTVSSQVADATLGEAATSAKVVPAACSEGSGVVYENNATGRLRLMDAERNSLFCLSRRGLLPGGESLGLLYSAVFKNDVLMIPAGEELRAEVIVTFGNAGARGRGGASGSRIDINGNGQIDPAEISVRSVPDRQSRCLPPLRKCYEHVLVSDRPEDLATTGTVTTTGWTTDLGAGSGVQVICGSRTFSLQVQAEPGEQGGEATNTAHLFGKACFIHVVGPIDPATGKPICFTIPCCPGLRLVASNTQTVPPAGGGDPPGGFEPGDYRSQTQGGWGSTPNGQNPGAILAGNFAQLYPAGIEIGIPGETGFSARFTAAPAIEGFLPQGGPSAALTADLTDPTSSAAGVFGGQVLALRLNVDFSQSQVAGFPAGIGDLTLVDTGTSLDGLTVRQVLAAAEQALGGGQLPESMGLDDLNEIASNLNEAFVDGTTVSSFAQQHLTD
;
A
#
# COMPACT_ATOMS: atom_id res chain seq x y z
N MET A 1 -54.50 6.96 17.70
CA MET A 1 -53.64 6.47 18.80
C MET A 1 -52.43 5.83 18.15
N SER A 2 -51.27 6.44 18.37
CA SER A 2 -49.99 6.17 17.70
C SER A 2 -49.23 5.06 18.42
N PHE A 3 -48.69 4.10 17.67
CA PHE A 3 -47.55 3.29 18.10
C PHE A 3 -46.51 3.33 16.97
N GLY A 4 -45.70 4.39 17.00
CA GLY A 4 -44.38 4.41 16.41
C GLY A 4 -43.36 4.07 17.50
N GLY A 5 -42.49 3.09 17.23
CA GLY A 5 -41.40 2.69 18.12
C GLY A 5 -40.26 2.13 17.29
N ALA A 6 -39.47 3.04 16.71
CA ALA A 6 -38.34 2.74 15.85
C ALA A 6 -37.22 2.00 16.61
N LEU A 7 -36.75 0.90 16.02
CA LEU A 7 -35.40 0.39 16.22
C LEU A 7 -34.38 1.48 15.83
N ARG A 8 -33.55 1.91 16.78
CA ARG A 8 -32.22 2.51 16.56
C ARG A 8 -31.27 1.70 17.45
N GLY A 9 -30.34 0.89 16.93
CA GLY A 9 -29.20 1.27 16.09
C GLY A 9 -27.98 1.52 17.01
N LEU A 10 -27.30 0.49 17.52
CA LEU A 10 -26.04 -0.09 16.99
C LEU A 10 -24.90 0.94 16.80
N LEU A 11 -23.86 0.85 17.66
CA LEU A 11 -22.45 1.14 17.36
C LEU A 11 -21.57 0.66 18.53
N GLY A 12 -21.35 -0.65 18.59
CA GLY A 12 -20.13 -1.18 19.20
C GLY A 12 -18.98 -0.86 18.25
N ILE A 13 -17.97 -0.12 18.71
CA ILE A 13 -16.80 0.26 17.91
C ILE A 13 -16.10 -1.01 17.45
N SER A 14 -16.33 -1.39 16.20
CA SER A 14 -15.73 -2.56 15.56
C SER A 14 -14.39 -2.13 14.95
N LEU A 15 -13.29 -2.58 15.56
CA LEU A 15 -11.90 -2.31 15.17
C LEU A 15 -11.47 -3.09 13.90
N LEU A 16 -12.30 -3.09 12.85
CA LEU A 16 -12.17 -4.08 11.77
C LEU A 16 -11.29 -3.66 10.56
N ALA A 17 -10.91 -2.39 10.40
CA ALA A 17 -10.37 -1.93 9.11
C ALA A 17 -8.88 -1.54 9.06
N LEU A 18 -8.19 -1.26 10.17
CA LEU A 18 -6.84 -0.67 10.10
C LEU A 18 -5.66 -1.63 10.34
N TRP A 19 -5.90 -2.89 10.66
CA TRP A 19 -4.82 -3.78 11.09
C TRP A 19 -4.01 -4.42 9.94
N LEU A 20 -4.48 -4.35 8.70
CA LEU A 20 -3.85 -5.02 7.54
C LEU A 20 -3.03 -4.10 6.62
N GLY A 21 -2.94 -2.79 6.90
CA GLY A 21 -2.14 -1.87 6.09
C GLY A 21 -0.67 -1.80 6.54
N THR A 22 0.25 -1.92 5.60
CA THR A 22 1.63 -1.45 5.75
C THR A 22 1.66 0.06 5.61
N SER A 23 1.87 0.77 6.72
CA SER A 23 2.42 2.11 6.67
C SER A 23 3.34 2.28 7.87
N GLY A 24 4.64 2.07 7.62
CA GLY A 24 5.65 2.64 8.49
C GLY A 24 5.49 4.16 8.49
N CYS A 25 5.86 4.80 9.59
CA CYS A 25 6.03 6.25 9.64
C CYS A 25 7.24 6.64 8.75
N GLY A 26 7.06 6.59 7.43
CA GLY A 26 8.02 7.05 6.43
C GLY A 26 7.85 8.55 6.18
N GLY A 27 8.97 9.26 6.15
CA GLY A 27 9.04 10.72 6.03
C GLY A 27 8.39 11.27 4.77
N GLY A 28 7.54 12.27 4.96
CA GLY A 28 7.07 13.17 3.91
C GLY A 28 7.16 14.58 4.46
N THR A 29 8.03 15.39 3.86
CA THR A 29 8.15 16.83 4.07
C THR A 29 6.88 17.53 3.61
N VAL A 30 6.28 18.34 4.48
CA VAL A 30 5.35 19.41 4.06
C VAL A 30 5.54 20.63 4.97
N ASP A 31 5.65 21.78 4.31
CA ASP A 31 5.94 23.14 4.77
C ASP A 31 4.89 23.77 5.72
N PRO A 32 5.22 24.92 6.37
CA PRO A 32 4.55 25.40 7.56
C PRO A 32 3.28 26.20 7.26
N ILE A 33 2.24 26.01 8.06
CA ILE A 33 1.04 26.85 8.04
C ILE A 33 1.24 28.06 8.95
N ALA A 34 1.52 29.18 8.28
CA ALA A 34 1.01 30.54 8.48
C ALA A 34 0.80 31.10 9.90
N GLU A 35 1.55 32.17 10.14
CA GLU A 35 1.27 33.27 11.07
C GLU A 35 -0.18 33.77 10.99
N SER A 36 -0.73 34.12 12.15
CA SER A 36 -1.88 35.02 12.24
C SER A 36 -1.62 36.13 13.26
N GLY A 37 -1.46 37.35 12.74
CA GLY A 37 -2.15 38.52 13.26
C GLY A 37 -1.51 39.27 14.41
N ALA A 38 -0.55 40.14 14.08
CA ALA A 38 -0.24 41.32 14.87
C ALA A 38 -1.47 42.25 14.91
N ALA A 39 -1.89 42.67 16.10
CA ALA A 39 -2.83 43.78 16.29
C ALA A 39 -2.31 44.72 17.38
N GLY A 40 -1.80 45.86 16.91
CA GLY A 40 -2.07 47.20 17.44
C GLY A 40 -1.74 47.48 18.90
N ALA A 41 -0.56 48.04 19.13
CA ALA A 41 -0.31 48.91 20.27
C ALA A 41 -1.18 50.18 20.14
N GLY A 42 -2.12 50.36 21.06
CA GLY A 42 -2.88 51.59 21.26
C GLY A 42 -2.67 52.08 22.68
N SER A 43 -1.84 53.11 22.82
CA SER A 43 -1.63 53.86 24.06
C SER A 43 -2.82 54.76 24.32
N GLU A 44 -3.56 54.56 25.41
CA GLU A 44 -4.35 55.64 26.02
C GLU A 44 -4.14 55.66 27.54
N SER A 45 -3.63 56.80 28.00
CA SER A 45 -3.51 57.20 29.38
C SER A 45 -4.89 57.54 29.94
N VAL A 46 -5.31 56.88 31.02
CA VAL A 46 -6.35 57.42 31.90
C VAL A 46 -5.82 57.45 33.33
N LEU A 47 -5.55 58.68 33.77
CA LEU A 47 -5.32 59.05 35.16
C LEU A 47 -6.57 58.74 36.00
N ALA A 48 -6.41 57.96 37.06
CA ALA A 48 -7.30 58.01 38.22
C ALA A 48 -6.49 57.94 39.52
N ARG A 49 -6.61 58.99 40.33
CA ARG A 49 -5.96 59.18 41.63
C ARG A 49 -6.63 58.36 42.72
N GLY A 50 -5.79 57.79 43.61
CA GLY A 50 -5.95 57.91 45.06
C GLY A 50 -6.60 56.73 45.81
N GLY A 51 -5.78 55.97 46.56
CA GLY A 51 -6.27 55.04 47.58
C GLY A 51 -5.16 54.26 48.32
N LYS A 52 -4.72 54.81 49.45
CA LYS A 52 -3.83 54.30 50.53
C LYS A 52 -3.38 52.83 50.52
N GLY A 53 -2.08 52.65 50.80
CA GLY A 53 -1.42 51.37 50.93
C GLY A 53 -1.71 50.57 52.21
N GLY A 54 -1.54 49.25 52.07
CA GLY A 54 -1.37 48.26 53.12
C GLY A 54 -0.49 47.15 52.56
N GLY A 55 0.66 46.89 53.19
CA GLY A 55 1.72 46.04 52.64
C GLY A 55 1.29 44.59 52.42
N GLY A 56 1.42 44.12 51.18
CA GLY A 56 1.55 42.72 50.84
C GLY A 56 2.95 42.52 50.26
N GLY A 57 3.76 41.66 50.87
CA GLY A 57 5.02 41.22 50.27
C GLY A 57 4.79 40.70 48.84
N PRO A 58 5.84 40.63 48.00
CA PRO A 58 5.70 40.09 46.66
C PRO A 58 4.98 38.73 46.75
N PRO A 59 3.97 38.47 45.89
CA PRO A 59 3.30 37.18 45.89
C PRO A 59 4.38 36.09 45.79
N PRO A 60 4.24 34.97 46.54
CA PRO A 60 5.18 33.88 46.40
C PRO A 60 5.30 33.53 44.91
N PRO A 61 6.51 33.24 44.40
CA PRO A 61 6.68 32.92 43.00
C PRO A 61 5.65 31.85 42.62
N SER A 62 4.83 32.15 41.61
CA SER A 62 3.89 31.18 41.08
C SER A 62 4.67 29.91 40.78
N LYS A 63 4.27 28.79 41.39
CA LYS A 63 4.89 27.50 41.10
C LYS A 63 4.75 27.29 39.60
N VAL A 64 5.87 27.03 38.93
CA VAL A 64 5.85 26.67 37.51
C VAL A 64 4.91 25.45 37.34
N PRO A 65 3.92 25.49 36.44
CA PRO A 65 3.00 24.38 36.24
C PRO A 65 3.76 23.13 35.82
N GLN A 66 3.58 22.04 36.56
CA GLN A 66 4.31 20.78 36.37
C GLN A 66 3.36 19.63 35.99
N ALA A 67 3.87 18.70 35.20
CA ALA A 67 3.17 17.48 34.82
C ALA A 67 3.22 16.42 35.93
N SER A 68 2.18 15.59 36.00
CA SER A 68 2.12 14.42 36.88
C SER A 68 1.29 13.32 36.24
N LEU A 69 1.94 12.35 35.61
CA LEU A 69 1.25 11.21 35.01
C LEU A 69 0.92 10.12 36.03
N SER A 70 -0.21 9.47 35.80
CA SER A 70 -0.60 8.22 36.41
C SER A 70 -1.09 7.25 35.35
N LEU A 71 -0.84 5.96 35.60
CA LEU A 71 -1.32 4.86 34.77
C LEU A 71 -2.46 4.19 35.50
N ALA A 72 -3.63 4.12 34.87
CA ALA A 72 -4.84 3.53 35.44
C ALA A 72 -5.56 2.64 34.44
N SER A 73 -6.49 1.83 34.95
CA SER A 73 -7.33 0.91 34.16
C SER A 73 -6.52 0.03 33.20
N ALA A 74 -5.29 -0.31 33.57
CA ALA A 74 -4.39 -1.05 32.71
C ALA A 74 -4.85 -2.51 32.63
N SER A 75 -4.95 -3.03 31.41
CA SER A 75 -5.21 -4.43 31.18
C SER A 75 -4.25 -4.98 30.15
N THR A 76 -3.92 -6.25 30.33
CA THR A 76 -3.00 -6.96 29.47
C THR A 76 -3.54 -8.35 29.19
N THR A 77 -3.37 -8.77 27.95
CA THR A 77 -3.66 -10.12 27.46
C THR A 77 -2.47 -10.65 26.66
N LEU A 78 -2.36 -11.97 26.61
CA LEU A 78 -1.34 -12.67 25.86
C LEU A 78 -1.99 -13.52 24.77
N GLY A 79 -1.45 -13.43 23.56
CA GLY A 79 -1.66 -14.37 22.48
C GLY A 79 -0.42 -15.23 22.27
N HIS A 80 -0.61 -16.47 21.83
CA HIS A 80 0.46 -17.37 21.41
C HIS A 80 0.04 -18.00 20.09
N LYS A 81 0.75 -17.71 19.00
CA LYS A 81 0.33 -18.09 17.65
C LYS A 81 1.49 -18.55 16.78
N ALA A 82 1.20 -19.33 15.76
CA ALA A 82 2.08 -19.56 14.62
C ALA A 82 1.24 -19.52 13.34
N GLU A 83 1.71 -18.85 12.30
CA GLU A 83 0.98 -18.65 11.05
C GLU A 83 1.45 -19.60 9.96
N LYS A 84 0.53 -20.40 9.41
CA LYS A 84 0.79 -21.24 8.25
C LYS A 84 0.64 -20.42 6.97
N GLY A 85 1.72 -20.34 6.17
CA GLY A 85 1.65 -19.70 4.87
C GLY A 85 0.79 -20.49 3.89
N TRP A 86 0.18 -19.79 2.94
CA TRP A 86 -0.61 -20.36 1.86
C TRP A 86 -0.40 -19.52 0.60
N SER A 87 -0.41 -20.17 -0.55
CA SER A 87 -0.54 -19.53 -1.87
C SER A 87 -1.74 -20.10 -2.62
N LEU A 88 -2.28 -19.27 -3.51
CA LEU A 88 -3.38 -19.63 -4.39
C LEU A 88 -2.99 -19.26 -5.82
N GLU A 89 -3.08 -20.23 -6.71
CA GLU A 89 -2.77 -20.09 -8.13
C GLU A 89 -3.97 -20.58 -8.93
N LYS A 90 -4.25 -19.91 -10.05
CA LYS A 90 -5.29 -20.31 -10.98
C LYS A 90 -4.75 -20.27 -12.40
N THR A 91 -4.84 -21.40 -13.09
CA THR A 91 -4.50 -21.53 -14.51
C THR A 91 -5.73 -21.94 -15.29
N GLY A 92 -5.76 -21.66 -16.58
CA GLY A 92 -6.88 -22.04 -17.44
C GLY A 92 -6.40 -22.44 -18.83
N ALA A 93 -7.27 -23.18 -19.51
CA ALA A 93 -7.12 -23.56 -20.90
C ALA A 93 -8.50 -23.62 -21.55
N ARG A 94 -8.54 -23.39 -22.86
CA ARG A 94 -9.73 -23.55 -23.69
C ARG A 94 -9.52 -24.69 -24.69
N ALA A 95 -10.53 -25.54 -24.84
CA ALA A 95 -10.63 -26.52 -25.90
C ALA A 95 -12.03 -26.41 -26.52
N GLU A 96 -12.11 -25.98 -27.78
CA GLU A 96 -13.38 -25.65 -28.45
C GLU A 96 -14.23 -24.70 -27.59
N ASN A 97 -15.50 -25.03 -27.32
CA ASN A 97 -16.37 -24.24 -26.45
C ASN A 97 -16.21 -24.59 -24.96
N THR A 98 -15.30 -25.49 -24.59
CA THR A 98 -15.07 -25.82 -23.17
C THR A 98 -13.92 -24.99 -22.62
N VAL A 99 -14.18 -24.21 -21.58
CA VAL A 99 -13.15 -23.51 -20.80
C VAL A 99 -12.95 -24.25 -19.50
N SER A 100 -11.70 -24.60 -19.21
CA SER A 100 -11.30 -25.33 -18.00
C SER A 100 -10.31 -24.52 -17.19
N TRP A 101 -10.46 -24.52 -15.88
CA TRP A 101 -9.51 -23.95 -14.93
C TRP A 101 -9.03 -24.99 -13.93
N SER A 102 -7.79 -24.81 -13.50
CA SER A 102 -7.18 -25.53 -12.38
C SER A 102 -6.85 -24.53 -11.27
N VAL A 103 -7.35 -24.78 -10.08
CA VAL A 103 -7.11 -23.97 -8.87
C VAL A 103 -6.18 -24.74 -7.95
N ALA A 104 -4.97 -24.24 -7.73
CA ALA A 104 -3.99 -24.85 -6.82
C ALA A 104 -3.87 -24.01 -5.54
N ALA A 105 -4.35 -24.56 -4.43
CA ALA A 105 -4.10 -24.03 -3.09
C ALA A 105 -2.92 -24.78 -2.47
N ARG A 106 -1.81 -24.09 -2.26
CA ARG A 106 -0.56 -24.69 -1.78
C ARG A 106 -0.29 -24.27 -0.34
N GLU A 107 -0.11 -25.27 0.51
CA GLU A 107 0.39 -25.06 1.87
C GLU A 107 1.87 -24.68 1.80
N GLU A 108 2.24 -23.64 2.54
CA GLU A 108 3.62 -23.19 2.67
C GLU A 108 4.15 -23.41 4.09
N ARG A 109 5.41 -23.03 4.29
CA ARG A 109 6.07 -23.17 5.58
C ARG A 109 5.28 -22.42 6.66
N THR A 110 5.13 -23.07 7.82
CA THR A 110 4.62 -22.41 9.02
C THR A 110 5.70 -21.48 9.59
N GLY A 111 5.34 -20.22 9.79
CA GLY A 111 6.19 -19.24 10.45
C GLY A 111 6.51 -19.62 11.89
N PRO A 112 7.55 -19.00 12.48
CA PRO A 112 7.90 -19.27 13.86
C PRO A 112 6.76 -18.90 14.82
N PRO A 113 6.64 -19.55 15.98
CA PRO A 113 5.70 -19.15 17.01
C PRO A 113 6.02 -17.75 17.56
N GLU A 114 4.98 -16.98 17.81
CA GLU A 114 5.03 -15.61 18.32
C GLU A 114 4.17 -15.48 19.59
N ILE A 115 4.65 -14.67 20.53
CA ILE A 115 3.89 -14.17 21.66
C ILE A 115 3.42 -12.75 21.32
N VAL A 116 2.11 -12.53 21.36
CA VAL A 116 1.51 -11.22 21.15
C VAL A 116 1.05 -10.68 22.49
N LEU A 117 1.72 -9.64 22.98
CA LEU A 117 1.39 -8.95 24.21
C LEU A 117 0.56 -7.71 23.87
N SER A 118 -0.73 -7.75 24.17
CA SER A 118 -1.62 -6.63 23.90
C SER A 118 -2.22 -6.08 25.18
N GLY A 119 -2.47 -4.78 25.21
CA GLY A 119 -3.08 -4.17 26.37
C GLY A 119 -3.61 -2.77 26.13
N TYR A 120 -4.32 -2.28 27.13
CA TYR A 120 -4.85 -0.93 27.22
C TYR A 120 -4.21 -0.23 28.40
N LEU A 121 -3.91 1.06 28.22
CA LEU A 121 -3.35 1.93 29.24
C LEU A 121 -4.08 3.27 29.21
N LYS A 122 -4.67 3.68 30.34
CA LYS A 122 -5.13 5.06 30.51
C LYS A 122 -4.01 5.88 31.14
N ILE A 123 -3.48 6.83 30.39
CA ILE A 123 -2.46 7.78 30.83
C ILE A 123 -3.18 9.08 31.19
N THR A 124 -3.16 9.46 32.46
CA THR A 124 -3.81 10.70 32.93
C THR A 124 -2.77 11.66 33.47
N ASN A 125 -2.74 12.89 32.94
CA ASN A 125 -1.95 13.98 33.49
C ASN A 125 -2.77 14.75 34.53
N SER A 126 -2.56 14.44 35.81
CA SER A 126 -3.19 15.17 36.91
C SER A 126 -2.44 16.45 37.30
N GLY A 127 -1.38 16.78 36.58
CA GLY A 127 -0.60 18.00 36.79
C GLY A 127 -1.24 19.21 36.13
N GLU A 128 -0.75 20.39 36.51
CA GLU A 128 -1.18 21.68 35.95
C GLU A 128 -0.40 22.03 34.66
N GLY A 129 0.78 21.43 34.46
CA GLY A 129 1.63 21.64 33.29
C GLY A 129 1.47 20.54 32.22
N PRO A 130 1.81 20.85 30.95
CA PRO A 130 1.81 19.85 29.89
C PRO A 130 2.94 18.82 30.10
N ALA A 131 2.67 17.57 29.73
CA ALA A 131 3.59 16.45 29.84
C ALA A 131 4.08 16.01 28.44
N PRO A 132 5.32 16.33 28.04
CA PRO A 132 5.94 15.71 26.88
C PRO A 132 6.12 14.22 27.13
N LEU A 133 5.44 13.38 26.34
CA LEU A 133 5.62 11.92 26.40
C LEU A 133 6.90 11.59 25.63
N GLY A 134 7.94 11.15 26.33
CA GLY A 134 9.25 10.86 25.74
C GLY A 134 9.29 9.48 25.12
N ASN A 135 8.94 8.45 25.89
CA ASN A 135 8.97 7.07 25.42
C ASN A 135 7.95 6.16 26.11
N LEU A 136 7.75 5.01 25.48
CA LEU A 136 7.01 3.87 25.97
C LEU A 136 7.91 2.64 25.88
N VAL A 137 8.01 1.89 26.97
CA VAL A 137 8.71 0.61 27.04
C VAL A 137 7.73 -0.48 27.41
N ILE A 138 7.81 -1.63 26.75
CA ILE A 138 7.02 -2.83 27.03
C ILE A 138 7.99 -3.99 27.22
N ASN A 139 8.22 -4.38 28.47
CA ASN A 139 9.07 -5.50 28.84
C ASN A 139 8.22 -6.77 28.97
N LEU A 140 8.64 -7.85 28.30
CA LEU A 140 8.18 -9.20 28.55
C LEU A 140 9.14 -9.88 29.53
N GLN A 141 8.61 -10.34 30.65
CA GLN A 141 9.42 -10.84 31.76
C GLN A 141 9.02 -12.24 32.17
N ARG A 142 10.03 -13.02 32.58
CA ARG A 142 9.90 -14.36 33.14
C ARG A 142 10.35 -14.37 34.59
N ARG A 143 9.88 -15.35 35.36
CA ARG A 143 10.44 -15.58 36.70
C ARG A 143 11.77 -16.32 36.64
N GLN A 144 12.79 -15.75 37.26
CA GLN A 144 14.02 -16.44 37.62
C GLN A 144 14.09 -16.51 39.16
N GLY A 145 13.69 -17.65 39.73
CA GLY A 145 13.49 -17.79 41.16
C GLY A 145 12.38 -16.86 41.67
N LYS A 146 12.71 -15.94 42.58
CA LYS A 146 11.78 -14.93 43.12
C LYS A 146 11.79 -13.60 42.36
N ARG A 147 12.67 -13.45 41.36
CA ARG A 147 12.84 -12.20 40.61
C ARG A 147 12.18 -12.32 39.25
N TRP A 148 11.67 -11.20 38.77
CA TRP A 148 11.23 -11.05 37.39
C TRP A 148 12.40 -10.49 36.58
N VAL A 149 12.68 -11.11 35.45
CA VAL A 149 13.79 -10.77 34.57
C VAL A 149 13.24 -10.53 33.17
N THR A 150 13.62 -9.43 32.54
CA THR A 150 13.19 -9.12 31.17
C THR A 150 13.91 -10.03 30.19
N VAL A 151 13.14 -10.70 29.34
CA VAL A 151 13.68 -11.55 28.27
C VAL A 151 13.64 -10.89 26.90
N SER A 152 12.75 -9.92 26.72
CA SER A 152 12.68 -9.09 25.52
C SER A 152 11.91 -7.82 25.83
N SER A 153 12.25 -6.75 25.12
CA SER A 153 11.58 -5.47 25.23
C SER A 153 11.15 -4.97 23.86
N GLN A 154 10.07 -4.20 23.85
CA GLN A 154 9.73 -3.32 22.74
C GLN A 154 9.74 -1.89 23.23
N VAL A 155 10.23 -0.99 22.40
CA VAL A 155 10.35 0.42 22.77
C VAL A 155 9.81 1.32 21.66
N ALA A 156 9.33 2.48 22.05
CA ALA A 156 9.07 3.56 21.13
C ALA A 156 9.40 4.89 21.81
N ASP A 157 9.91 5.85 21.06
CA ASP A 157 10.24 7.19 21.56
C ASP A 157 9.58 8.29 20.71
N ALA A 158 9.72 9.54 21.15
CA ALA A 158 9.14 10.69 20.48
C ALA A 158 9.96 11.21 19.29
N THR A 159 11.07 10.57 18.93
CA THR A 159 11.87 10.94 17.76
C THR A 159 11.67 9.93 16.62
N LEU A 160 11.94 8.67 16.90
CA LEU A 160 11.91 7.54 15.98
C LEU A 160 10.58 6.76 16.04
N GLY A 161 9.72 7.03 17.03
CA GLY A 161 8.47 6.29 17.18
C GLY A 161 8.75 4.82 17.41
N GLU A 162 8.01 3.94 16.71
CA GLU A 162 8.16 2.48 16.77
C GLU A 162 9.45 1.97 16.07
N ALA A 163 10.24 2.84 15.44
CA ALA A 163 11.54 2.48 14.88
C ALA A 163 12.69 2.60 15.90
N ALA A 164 12.42 3.11 17.11
CA ALA A 164 13.40 3.16 18.19
C ALA A 164 13.82 1.74 18.60
N THR A 165 15.12 1.53 18.79
CA THR A 165 15.69 0.24 19.25
C THR A 165 16.16 0.29 20.71
N SER A 166 16.11 1.48 21.31
CA SER A 166 16.36 1.67 22.73
C SER A 166 15.55 2.84 23.29
N ALA A 167 15.29 2.84 24.59
CA ALA A 167 14.66 3.95 25.29
C ALA A 167 15.29 4.14 26.68
N LYS A 168 15.47 5.40 27.09
CA LYS A 168 15.99 5.74 28.42
C LYS A 168 14.84 5.97 29.39
N VAL A 169 14.92 5.34 30.55
CA VAL A 169 13.91 5.41 31.62
C VAL A 169 14.58 5.77 32.94
N VAL A 170 13.79 6.20 33.92
CA VAL A 170 14.29 6.35 35.29
C VAL A 170 14.58 4.95 35.85
N PRO A 171 15.84 4.64 36.27
CA PRO A 171 16.23 3.30 36.70
C PRO A 171 15.31 2.66 37.74
N ALA A 172 14.89 3.44 38.74
CA ALA A 172 14.03 2.95 39.83
C ALA A 172 12.58 2.63 39.39
N ALA A 173 12.16 3.02 38.19
CA ALA A 173 10.87 2.60 37.62
C ALA A 173 10.97 1.23 36.95
N CYS A 174 12.15 0.87 36.42
CA CYS A 174 12.42 -0.43 35.83
C CYS A 174 12.58 -1.48 36.93
N SER A 175 11.90 -2.62 36.79
CA SER A 175 11.97 -3.69 37.81
C SER A 175 13.36 -4.29 37.99
N GLU A 176 14.24 -4.11 37.02
CA GLU A 176 15.64 -4.56 37.06
C GLU A 176 16.62 -3.41 37.36
N GLY A 177 16.13 -2.20 37.60
CA GLY A 177 16.98 -1.06 37.90
C GLY A 177 17.78 -0.52 36.71
N SER A 178 17.43 -0.90 35.47
CA SER A 178 18.11 -0.40 34.28
C SER A 178 17.62 1.00 33.88
N GLY A 179 18.55 1.90 33.55
CA GLY A 179 18.24 3.23 33.01
C GLY A 179 18.09 3.27 31.49
N VAL A 180 18.45 2.19 30.79
CA VAL A 180 18.29 2.06 29.33
C VAL A 180 17.72 0.69 29.04
N VAL A 181 16.72 0.64 28.18
CA VAL A 181 16.09 -0.60 27.73
C VAL A 181 16.37 -0.75 26.24
N TYR A 182 16.80 -1.95 25.83
CA TYR A 182 17.15 -2.27 24.46
C TYR A 182 16.23 -3.35 23.92
N GLU A 183 15.89 -3.25 22.64
CA GLU A 183 15.35 -4.37 21.89
C GLU A 183 16.42 -5.43 21.63
N ASN A 184 16.00 -6.66 21.35
CA ASN A 184 16.92 -7.76 21.07
C ASN A 184 16.45 -8.59 19.88
N ASN A 185 17.13 -9.69 19.59
CA ASN A 185 16.81 -10.56 18.46
C ASN A 185 15.41 -11.20 18.54
N ALA A 186 14.84 -11.34 19.74
CA ALA A 186 13.49 -11.83 19.97
C ALA A 186 12.41 -10.75 19.79
N THR A 187 12.80 -9.48 19.65
CA THR A 187 11.86 -8.39 19.40
C THR A 187 11.25 -8.52 18.00
N GLY A 188 9.92 -8.47 17.94
CA GLY A 188 9.13 -8.38 16.71
C GLY A 188 8.62 -6.95 16.48
N ARG A 189 7.34 -6.79 16.13
CA ARG A 189 6.74 -5.49 15.80
C ARG A 189 5.95 -4.90 16.98
N LEU A 190 6.06 -3.59 17.18
CA LEU A 190 5.19 -2.80 18.06
C LEU A 190 4.11 -2.11 17.23
N ARG A 191 2.90 -2.01 17.78
CA ARG A 191 1.84 -1.15 17.26
C ARG A 191 1.14 -0.40 18.38
N LEU A 192 0.97 0.92 18.20
CA LEU A 192 0.26 1.80 19.12
C LEU A 192 -1.00 2.41 18.46
N MET A 193 -2.09 2.49 19.21
CA MET A 193 -3.35 3.07 18.74
C MET A 193 -3.98 3.97 19.81
N ASP A 194 -4.55 5.09 19.37
CA ASP A 194 -5.39 5.95 20.20
C ASP A 194 -6.77 5.28 20.30
N ALA A 195 -7.11 4.85 21.51
CA ALA A 195 -8.33 4.08 21.77
C ALA A 195 -9.60 4.91 21.59
N GLU A 196 -9.52 6.23 21.74
CA GLU A 196 -10.66 7.14 21.65
C GLU A 196 -10.91 7.55 20.20
N ARG A 197 -9.84 7.78 19.44
CA ARG A 197 -9.92 8.18 18.03
C ARG A 197 -9.96 7.00 17.07
N ASN A 198 -9.71 5.78 17.56
CA ASN A 198 -9.56 4.58 16.76
C ASN A 198 -8.56 4.75 15.60
N SER A 199 -7.46 5.46 15.87
CA SER A 199 -6.44 5.81 14.89
C SER A 199 -5.07 5.35 15.34
N LEU A 200 -4.14 5.19 14.39
CA LEU A 200 -2.73 4.92 14.71
C LEU A 200 -2.19 6.04 15.61
N PHE A 201 -1.52 5.63 16.67
CA PHE A 201 -0.88 6.55 17.59
C PHE A 201 0.61 6.62 17.28
N CYS A 202 1.12 7.82 17.07
CA CYS A 202 2.54 8.04 16.83
C CYS A 202 3.09 8.95 17.92
N LEU A 203 4.03 8.43 18.74
CA LEU A 203 4.68 9.20 19.79
C LEU A 203 5.37 10.45 19.23
N SER A 204 6.01 10.33 18.06
CA SER A 204 6.73 11.45 17.44
C SER A 204 5.85 12.57 16.88
N ARG A 205 4.53 12.37 16.79
CA ARG A 205 3.60 13.39 16.27
C ARG A 205 2.70 14.03 17.32
N ARG A 206 2.53 13.42 18.50
CA ARG A 206 1.59 13.94 19.52
C ARG A 206 2.23 14.96 20.46
N GLY A 207 3.54 14.87 20.70
CA GLY A 207 4.38 15.86 21.38
C GLY A 207 4.09 16.15 22.87
N LEU A 208 2.82 16.30 23.29
CA LEU A 208 2.42 16.82 24.60
C LEU A 208 1.04 16.27 25.05
N LEU A 209 0.91 15.88 26.32
CA LEU A 209 -0.36 15.63 26.99
C LEU A 209 -0.68 16.80 27.94
N PRO A 210 -1.71 17.63 27.67
CA PRO A 210 -2.05 18.77 28.52
C PRO A 210 -2.39 18.39 29.96
N GLY A 211 -2.30 19.35 30.88
CA GLY A 211 -2.72 19.16 32.27
C GLY A 211 -4.24 18.94 32.36
N GLY A 212 -4.66 18.00 33.21
CA GLY A 212 -6.06 17.59 33.36
C GLY A 212 -6.57 16.58 32.33
N GLU A 213 -5.81 16.34 31.25
CA GLU A 213 -6.23 15.47 30.15
C GLU A 213 -5.86 14.00 30.37
N SER A 214 -6.54 13.12 29.62
CA SER A 214 -6.25 11.70 29.57
C SER A 214 -6.03 11.21 28.14
N LEU A 215 -5.30 10.12 28.01
CA LEU A 215 -5.05 9.40 26.77
C LEU A 215 -5.28 7.91 27.03
N GLY A 216 -6.25 7.33 26.32
CA GLY A 216 -6.39 5.88 26.19
C GLY A 216 -5.48 5.34 25.09
N LEU A 217 -4.47 4.57 25.47
CA LEU A 217 -3.51 3.97 24.55
C LEU A 217 -3.72 2.45 24.49
N LEU A 218 -3.89 1.91 23.29
CA LEU A 218 -3.79 0.48 23.01
C LEU A 218 -2.41 0.17 22.47
N TYR A 219 -1.82 -0.93 22.95
CA TYR A 219 -0.56 -1.45 22.43
C TYR A 219 -0.69 -2.91 22.03
N SER A 220 0.09 -3.31 21.03
CA SER A 220 0.29 -4.70 20.63
C SER A 220 1.76 -4.93 20.30
N ALA A 221 2.45 -5.64 21.18
CA ALA A 221 3.87 -5.96 21.07
C ALA A 221 4.07 -7.43 20.71
N VAL A 222 4.83 -7.71 19.65
CA VAL A 222 5.10 -9.08 19.18
C VAL A 222 6.51 -9.51 19.58
N PHE A 223 6.62 -10.70 20.16
CA PHE A 223 7.88 -11.33 20.56
C PHE A 223 8.04 -12.69 19.89
N LYS A 224 9.23 -12.97 19.38
CA LYS A 224 9.56 -14.21 18.66
C LYS A 224 9.82 -15.35 19.66
N ASN A 225 8.92 -16.32 19.69
CA ASN A 225 8.98 -17.40 20.68
C ASN A 225 9.84 -18.59 20.22
N ASP A 226 10.23 -18.66 18.96
CA ASP A 226 11.30 -19.54 18.49
C ASP A 226 12.67 -19.16 19.08
N VAL A 227 12.87 -17.88 19.42
CA VAL A 227 14.06 -17.41 20.14
C VAL A 227 13.90 -17.58 21.66
N LEU A 228 12.74 -17.17 22.20
CA LEU A 228 12.53 -17.15 23.66
C LEU A 228 12.24 -18.53 24.27
N MET A 229 11.72 -19.48 23.47
CA MET A 229 11.41 -20.85 23.87
C MET A 229 10.53 -20.92 25.14
N ILE A 230 9.54 -20.04 25.26
CA ILE A 230 8.64 -20.00 26.41
C ILE A 230 7.49 -20.98 26.19
N PRO A 231 7.29 -21.97 27.07
CA PRO A 231 6.21 -22.94 26.96
C PRO A 231 4.84 -22.34 27.32
N ALA A 232 3.79 -22.91 26.73
CA ALA A 232 2.42 -22.60 27.15
C ALA A 232 2.20 -22.92 28.63
N GLY A 233 1.38 -22.11 29.30
CA GLY A 233 1.09 -22.21 30.73
C GLY A 233 2.09 -21.50 31.64
N GLU A 234 3.27 -21.08 31.14
CA GLU A 234 4.22 -20.31 31.95
C GLU A 234 3.64 -18.92 32.31
N GLU A 235 3.80 -18.51 33.57
CA GLU A 235 3.40 -17.18 34.04
C GLU A 235 4.40 -16.13 33.55
N LEU A 236 3.94 -15.21 32.72
CA LEU A 236 4.71 -14.08 32.21
C LEU A 236 4.21 -12.78 32.83
N ARG A 237 5.11 -11.79 32.94
CA ARG A 237 4.76 -10.45 33.36
C ARG A 237 5.04 -9.44 32.26
N ALA A 238 4.05 -8.64 31.95
CA ALA A 238 4.20 -7.41 31.19
C ALA A 238 4.55 -6.28 32.15
N GLU A 239 5.64 -5.58 31.89
CA GLU A 239 5.96 -4.31 32.53
C GLU A 239 5.93 -3.23 31.46
N VAL A 240 4.97 -2.32 31.56
CA VAL A 240 4.82 -1.18 30.65
C VAL A 240 5.27 0.08 31.37
N ILE A 241 6.22 0.82 30.80
CA ILE A 241 6.77 2.03 31.40
C ILE A 241 6.52 3.20 30.45
N VAL A 242 5.85 4.24 30.96
CA VAL A 242 5.70 5.52 30.26
C VAL A 242 6.63 6.53 30.90
N THR A 243 7.45 7.18 30.09
CA THR A 243 8.39 8.21 30.55
C THR A 243 8.03 9.57 29.98
N PHE A 244 8.04 10.60 30.83
CA PHE A 244 7.63 11.95 30.47
C PHE A 244 8.50 13.04 31.11
N GLY A 245 8.56 14.18 30.45
CA GLY A 245 9.27 15.38 30.89
C GLY A 245 8.38 16.40 31.58
N ASN A 246 8.94 17.55 31.94
CA ASN A 246 8.28 18.63 32.69
C ASN A 246 7.69 18.13 34.03
N ALA A 247 8.32 17.12 34.61
CA ALA A 247 7.84 16.50 35.84
C ALA A 247 8.18 17.37 37.05
N GLY A 248 7.31 17.35 38.06
CA GLY A 248 7.58 18.02 39.33
C GLY A 248 8.48 17.24 40.29
N ALA A 249 9.08 17.97 41.24
CA ALA A 249 9.88 17.40 42.33
C ALA A 249 9.10 16.38 43.18
N ARG A 250 7.77 16.52 43.24
CA ARG A 250 6.83 15.57 43.85
C ARG A 250 5.71 15.25 42.87
N GLY A 251 5.37 13.97 42.76
CA GLY A 251 4.31 13.46 41.89
C GLY A 251 3.66 12.26 42.58
N ARG A 252 2.39 11.99 42.22
CA ARG A 252 1.58 10.96 42.89
C ARG A 252 1.98 9.52 42.51
N GLY A 253 2.81 9.33 41.49
CA GLY A 253 3.31 8.02 41.05
C GLY A 253 4.61 8.11 40.23
N GLY A 254 5.25 6.95 40.02
CA GLY A 254 6.48 6.81 39.22
C GLY A 254 7.76 7.22 39.95
N ALA A 255 8.89 6.82 39.37
CA ALA A 255 10.23 7.19 39.84
C ALA A 255 10.68 8.50 39.21
N SER A 256 11.39 9.33 39.97
CA SER A 256 11.96 10.59 39.49
C SER A 256 13.39 10.42 39.00
N GLY A 257 13.72 11.10 37.91
CA GLY A 257 15.07 11.26 37.40
C GLY A 257 15.29 12.68 36.90
N SER A 258 16.52 12.99 36.53
CA SER A 258 16.89 14.30 35.99
C SER A 258 17.86 14.12 34.84
N ARG A 259 17.74 15.00 33.83
CA ARG A 259 18.64 15.05 32.67
C ARG A 259 18.74 13.70 31.96
N ILE A 260 17.58 13.14 31.63
CA ILE A 260 17.46 11.90 30.86
C ILE A 260 16.84 12.26 29.51
N ASP A 261 17.55 11.95 28.43
CA ASP A 261 17.07 12.05 27.04
C ASP A 261 16.00 10.98 26.80
N ILE A 262 14.74 11.35 27.00
CA ILE A 262 13.59 10.44 26.98
C ILE A 262 12.95 10.38 25.60
N ASN A 263 13.14 11.41 24.77
CA ASN A 263 12.62 11.42 23.41
C ASN A 263 13.55 10.75 22.39
N GLY A 264 14.80 10.47 22.73
CA GLY A 264 15.74 9.75 21.87
C GLY A 264 16.44 10.62 20.82
N ASN A 265 16.39 11.95 20.95
CA ASN A 265 17.02 12.87 19.99
C ASN A 265 18.53 13.06 20.24
N GLY A 266 19.07 12.46 21.30
CA GLY A 266 20.49 12.55 21.66
C GLY A 266 20.89 13.82 22.41
N GLN A 267 19.93 14.69 22.76
CA GLN A 267 20.11 15.92 23.51
C GLN A 267 19.30 15.90 24.81
N ILE A 268 19.59 16.82 25.73
CA ILE A 268 18.78 17.02 26.94
C ILE A 268 17.96 18.29 26.74
N ASP A 269 16.67 18.12 26.50
CA ASP A 269 15.75 19.22 26.30
C ASP A 269 15.36 19.91 27.62
N PRO A 270 14.85 21.15 27.59
CA PRO A 270 14.42 21.85 28.80
C PRO A 270 13.41 21.06 29.64
N ALA A 271 12.51 20.32 28.99
CA ALA A 271 11.55 19.47 29.68
C ALA A 271 12.18 18.22 30.33
N GLU A 272 13.37 17.82 29.89
CA GLU A 272 14.05 16.60 30.34
C GLU A 272 14.97 16.83 31.54
N ILE A 273 15.04 18.08 32.03
CA ILE A 273 15.72 18.41 33.28
C ILE A 273 15.04 17.70 34.45
N SER A 274 13.72 17.54 34.40
CA SER A 274 12.93 16.81 35.40
C SER A 274 12.03 15.79 34.72
N VAL A 275 12.36 14.51 34.92
CA VAL A 275 11.74 13.36 34.26
C VAL A 275 11.10 12.43 35.28
N ARG A 276 10.01 11.79 34.89
CA ARG A 276 9.47 10.66 35.64
C ARG A 276 9.15 9.49 34.71
N SER A 277 9.38 8.28 35.20
CA SER A 277 8.92 7.04 34.57
C SER A 277 7.88 6.37 35.46
N VAL A 278 6.74 6.00 34.88
CA VAL A 278 5.63 5.37 35.58
C VAL A 278 5.45 3.96 35.03
N PRO A 279 5.65 2.90 35.84
CA PRO A 279 5.44 1.52 35.41
C PRO A 279 4.01 1.03 35.75
N ASP A 280 3.44 0.20 34.88
CA ASP A 280 2.33 -0.71 35.17
C ASP A 280 2.80 -2.16 34.97
N ARG A 281 2.32 -3.09 35.81
CA ARG A 281 2.79 -4.48 35.82
C ARG A 281 1.64 -5.46 35.94
N GLN A 282 1.47 -6.31 34.92
CA GLN A 282 0.39 -7.30 34.86
C GLN A 282 0.98 -8.68 34.57
N SER A 283 0.55 -9.69 35.33
CA SER A 283 0.98 -11.09 35.12
C SER A 283 -0.15 -11.92 34.51
N ARG A 284 0.19 -12.76 33.53
CA ARG A 284 -0.74 -13.64 32.80
C ARG A 284 -0.01 -14.91 32.39
N CYS A 285 -0.71 -16.05 32.38
CA CYS A 285 -0.16 -17.27 31.81
C CYS A 285 -0.21 -17.22 30.28
N LEU A 286 0.85 -17.70 29.62
CA LEU A 286 0.88 -17.82 28.18
C LEU A 286 -0.15 -18.88 27.73
N PRO A 287 -1.09 -18.58 26.81
CA PRO A 287 -2.05 -19.57 26.36
C PRO A 287 -1.40 -20.67 25.50
N PRO A 288 -2.13 -21.78 25.23
CA PRO A 288 -1.70 -22.78 24.26
C PRO A 288 -1.41 -22.18 22.88
N LEU A 289 -0.46 -22.78 22.15
CA LEU A 289 -0.10 -22.34 20.80
C LEU A 289 -1.31 -22.49 19.86
N ARG A 290 -1.74 -21.38 19.28
CA ARG A 290 -2.75 -21.36 18.23
C ARG A 290 -2.10 -21.48 16.86
N LYS A 291 -2.53 -22.46 16.07
CA LYS A 291 -2.10 -22.62 14.67
C LYS A 291 -3.04 -21.83 13.76
N CYS A 292 -2.63 -20.63 13.38
CA CYS A 292 -3.39 -19.84 12.42
C CYS A 292 -3.35 -20.52 11.05
N TYR A 293 -4.50 -20.55 10.38
CA TYR A 293 -4.66 -21.10 9.02
C TYR A 293 -4.23 -22.57 8.88
N GLU A 294 -4.35 -23.36 9.96
CA GLU A 294 -4.22 -24.82 9.88
C GLU A 294 -5.29 -25.42 8.95
N HIS A 295 -6.45 -24.75 8.90
CA HIS A 295 -7.52 -24.99 7.95
C HIS A 295 -7.87 -23.68 7.24
N VAL A 296 -8.10 -23.75 5.93
CA VAL A 296 -8.52 -22.61 5.09
C VAL A 296 -9.73 -23.01 4.27
N LEU A 297 -10.58 -22.03 3.95
CA LEU A 297 -11.74 -22.19 3.09
C LEU A 297 -11.35 -21.76 1.68
N VAL A 298 -11.40 -22.66 0.72
CA VAL A 298 -11.28 -22.33 -0.72
C VAL A 298 -12.69 -22.18 -1.28
N SER A 299 -12.91 -21.13 -2.09
CA SER A 299 -14.17 -20.83 -2.75
C SER A 299 -13.90 -20.45 -4.20
N ASP A 300 -14.68 -21.03 -5.11
CA ASP A 300 -14.72 -20.71 -6.53
C ASP A 300 -16.11 -21.14 -7.02
N ARG A 301 -16.98 -20.16 -7.20
CA ARG A 301 -18.42 -20.37 -7.42
C ARG A 301 -18.86 -19.79 -8.75
N PRO A 302 -20.06 -20.14 -9.24
CA PRO A 302 -20.61 -19.55 -10.46
C PRO A 302 -20.64 -18.01 -10.43
N GLU A 303 -20.86 -17.39 -9.26
CA GLU A 303 -20.81 -15.94 -9.11
C GLU A 303 -19.42 -15.31 -9.28
N ASP A 304 -18.35 -16.09 -9.22
CA ASP A 304 -16.96 -15.64 -9.41
C ASP A 304 -16.52 -15.68 -10.89
N LEU A 305 -17.42 -16.12 -11.79
CA LEU A 305 -17.25 -16.11 -13.24
C LEU A 305 -17.81 -14.82 -13.84
N ALA A 306 -16.96 -14.12 -14.60
CA ALA A 306 -17.34 -12.95 -15.37
C ALA A 306 -17.06 -13.19 -16.86
N THR A 307 -17.95 -12.69 -17.72
CA THR A 307 -17.73 -12.68 -19.18
C THR A 307 -17.76 -11.27 -19.74
N THR A 308 -17.11 -11.09 -20.89
CA THR A 308 -17.13 -9.85 -21.68
C THR A 308 -17.59 -10.14 -23.10
N GLY A 309 -17.90 -9.09 -23.87
CA GLY A 309 -18.38 -9.22 -25.25
C GLY A 309 -19.73 -9.95 -25.33
N THR A 310 -19.86 -10.85 -26.29
CA THR A 310 -21.07 -11.66 -26.50
C THR A 310 -20.97 -13.07 -25.92
N VAL A 311 -19.91 -13.36 -25.17
CA VAL A 311 -19.69 -14.69 -24.58
C VAL A 311 -20.72 -14.97 -23.51
N THR A 312 -21.37 -16.13 -23.61
CA THR A 312 -22.25 -16.67 -22.58
C THR A 312 -21.69 -17.97 -22.04
N THR A 313 -21.91 -18.25 -20.76
CA THR A 313 -21.40 -19.49 -20.14
C THR A 313 -22.52 -20.32 -19.55
N THR A 314 -22.41 -21.65 -19.68
CA THR A 314 -23.35 -22.63 -19.14
C THR A 314 -22.60 -23.85 -18.60
N GLY A 315 -23.30 -24.75 -17.92
CA GLY A 315 -22.74 -26.06 -17.55
C GLY A 315 -21.59 -25.99 -16.55
N TRP A 316 -21.65 -25.07 -15.57
CA TRP A 316 -20.66 -24.99 -14.49
C TRP A 316 -20.50 -26.32 -13.76
N THR A 317 -19.28 -26.85 -13.76
CA THR A 317 -18.91 -28.06 -13.03
C THR A 317 -17.60 -27.86 -12.29
N THR A 318 -17.50 -28.44 -11.09
CA THR A 318 -16.29 -28.39 -10.28
C THR A 318 -16.15 -29.63 -9.42
N ASP A 319 -14.91 -30.05 -9.14
CA ASP A 319 -14.62 -31.04 -8.10
C ASP A 319 -14.48 -30.39 -6.69
N LEU A 320 -14.42 -29.05 -6.62
CA LEU A 320 -14.30 -28.30 -5.38
C LEU A 320 -15.56 -28.48 -4.51
N GLY A 321 -15.37 -29.02 -3.31
CA GLY A 321 -16.46 -29.23 -2.36
C GLY A 321 -17.56 -30.13 -2.91
N ALA A 322 -17.20 -31.14 -3.70
CA ALA A 322 -18.13 -32.06 -4.37
C ALA A 322 -19.18 -31.32 -5.23
N GLY A 323 -18.74 -30.29 -5.97
CA GLY A 323 -19.60 -29.50 -6.85
C GLY A 323 -20.20 -28.24 -6.22
N SER A 324 -20.02 -28.03 -4.90
CA SER A 324 -20.53 -26.82 -4.23
C SER A 324 -19.70 -25.56 -4.49
N GLY A 325 -18.49 -25.70 -5.04
CA GLY A 325 -17.56 -24.58 -5.25
C GLY A 325 -16.97 -24.05 -3.96
N VAL A 326 -17.10 -24.77 -2.83
CA VAL A 326 -16.57 -24.34 -1.53
C VAL A 326 -16.07 -25.54 -0.73
N GLN A 327 -14.83 -25.48 -0.23
CA GLN A 327 -14.28 -26.55 0.60
C GLN A 327 -13.32 -26.03 1.66
N VAL A 328 -13.44 -26.55 2.88
CA VAL A 328 -12.40 -26.40 3.91
C VAL A 328 -11.32 -27.45 3.67
N ILE A 329 -10.07 -27.01 3.56
CA ILE A 329 -8.92 -27.88 3.35
C ILE A 329 -7.89 -27.75 4.46
N CYS A 330 -7.12 -28.82 4.62
CA CYS A 330 -5.81 -28.84 5.27
C CYS A 330 -4.85 -29.55 4.30
N GLY A 331 -3.61 -29.06 4.18
CA GLY A 331 -2.69 -29.51 3.14
C GLY A 331 -2.98 -28.96 1.74
N SER A 332 -1.99 -29.03 0.86
CA SER A 332 -2.09 -28.62 -0.53
C SER A 332 -3.12 -29.45 -1.30
N ARG A 333 -3.91 -28.76 -2.14
CA ARG A 333 -4.95 -29.35 -2.98
C ARG A 333 -5.02 -28.62 -4.32
N THR A 334 -5.42 -29.36 -5.35
CA THR A 334 -5.74 -28.82 -6.66
C THR A 334 -7.16 -29.23 -7.01
N PHE A 335 -7.90 -28.28 -7.58
CA PHE A 335 -9.30 -28.43 -7.98
C PHE A 335 -9.44 -28.10 -9.45
N SER A 336 -10.36 -28.80 -10.11
CA SER A 336 -10.70 -28.59 -11.51
C SER A 336 -12.08 -27.99 -11.64
N LEU A 337 -12.23 -27.15 -12.65
CA LEU A 337 -13.45 -26.39 -12.87
C LEU A 337 -13.68 -26.17 -14.35
N GLN A 338 -14.91 -26.34 -14.84
CA GLN A 338 -15.21 -26.25 -16.26
C GLN A 338 -16.55 -25.57 -16.52
N VAL A 339 -16.62 -24.86 -17.65
CA VAL A 339 -17.85 -24.31 -18.23
C VAL A 339 -17.86 -24.54 -19.73
N GLN A 340 -19.06 -24.55 -20.31
CA GLN A 340 -19.22 -24.30 -21.73
C GLN A 340 -19.30 -22.79 -21.94
N ALA A 341 -18.42 -22.23 -22.75
CA ALA A 341 -18.39 -20.83 -23.14
C ALA A 341 -18.82 -20.74 -24.60
N GLU A 342 -20.04 -20.29 -24.81
CA GLU A 342 -20.61 -20.04 -26.13
C GLU A 342 -20.14 -18.66 -26.61
N PRO A 343 -19.52 -18.58 -27.80
CA PRO A 343 -18.78 -17.41 -28.23
C PRO A 343 -19.62 -16.16 -28.55
N GLY A 344 -20.84 -16.34 -29.07
CA GLY A 344 -21.66 -15.23 -29.59
C GLY A 344 -21.02 -14.50 -30.78
N GLU A 345 -21.68 -13.47 -31.33
CA GLU A 345 -21.27 -12.82 -32.59
C GLU A 345 -19.93 -12.06 -32.55
N GLN A 346 -19.49 -11.58 -31.39
CA GLN A 346 -18.29 -10.75 -31.22
C GLN A 346 -17.20 -11.45 -30.40
N GLY A 347 -17.42 -12.68 -29.94
CA GLY A 347 -16.51 -13.31 -28.99
C GLY A 347 -16.42 -12.51 -27.69
N GLY A 348 -15.31 -12.65 -26.99
CA GLY A 348 -15.01 -11.95 -25.74
C GLY A 348 -14.13 -12.79 -24.83
N GLU A 349 -14.32 -12.67 -23.53
CA GLU A 349 -13.51 -13.38 -22.53
C GLU A 349 -14.36 -14.07 -21.48
N ALA A 350 -13.82 -15.15 -20.91
CA ALA A 350 -14.31 -15.78 -19.71
C ALA A 350 -13.22 -15.69 -18.63
N THR A 351 -13.49 -14.92 -17.57
CA THR A 351 -12.60 -14.75 -16.42
C THR A 351 -13.20 -15.44 -15.21
N ASN A 352 -12.49 -16.38 -14.61
CA ASN A 352 -12.91 -16.99 -13.36
C ASN A 352 -11.95 -16.63 -12.23
N THR A 353 -12.47 -16.39 -11.02
CA THR A 353 -11.71 -15.97 -9.84
C THR A 353 -11.88 -16.94 -8.68
N ALA A 354 -10.78 -17.52 -8.20
CA ALA A 354 -10.76 -18.31 -7.00
C ALA A 354 -10.38 -17.46 -5.77
N HIS A 355 -10.91 -17.85 -4.62
CA HIS A 355 -10.65 -17.23 -3.33
C HIS A 355 -10.19 -18.25 -2.29
N LEU A 356 -9.27 -17.84 -1.43
CA LEU A 356 -8.86 -18.62 -0.25
C LEU A 356 -8.94 -17.74 0.99
N PHE A 357 -9.66 -18.23 2.01
CA PHE A 357 -9.90 -17.52 3.26
C PHE A 357 -9.34 -18.28 4.46
N GLY A 358 -8.52 -17.61 5.24
CA GLY A 358 -8.12 -18.05 6.58
C GLY A 358 -8.96 -17.36 7.65
N LYS A 359 -9.53 -18.16 8.55
CA LYS A 359 -10.40 -17.65 9.62
C LYS A 359 -9.63 -16.73 10.57
N ALA A 360 -10.07 -15.48 10.66
CA ALA A 360 -9.57 -14.55 11.67
C ALA A 360 -9.95 -15.03 13.08
N CYS A 361 -9.10 -14.72 14.05
CA CYS A 361 -9.43 -14.89 15.46
C CYS A 361 -9.14 -13.59 16.21
N PHE A 362 -9.78 -13.43 17.36
CA PHE A 362 -9.69 -12.20 18.13
C PHE A 362 -9.34 -12.49 19.58
N ILE A 363 -8.53 -11.62 20.15
CA ILE A 363 -8.30 -11.48 21.59
C ILE A 363 -8.99 -10.20 22.06
N HIS A 364 -9.54 -10.24 23.27
CA HIS A 364 -10.22 -9.11 23.86
C HIS A 364 -9.33 -8.46 24.93
N VAL A 365 -9.19 -7.14 24.84
CA VAL A 365 -8.52 -6.29 25.81
C VAL A 365 -9.59 -5.47 26.53
N VAL A 366 -9.59 -5.51 27.84
CA VAL A 366 -10.59 -4.80 28.65
C VAL A 366 -10.12 -3.37 28.89
N GLY A 367 -10.88 -2.42 28.39
CA GLY A 367 -10.69 -0.99 28.52
C GLY A 367 -11.35 -0.40 29.76
N PRO A 368 -11.58 0.94 29.76
CA PRO A 368 -12.24 1.61 30.86
C PRO A 368 -13.73 1.24 30.93
N ILE A 369 -14.36 1.57 32.06
CA ILE A 369 -15.81 1.46 32.20
C ILE A 369 -16.46 2.55 31.35
N ASP A 370 -17.39 2.15 30.48
CA ASP A 370 -18.24 3.06 29.73
C ASP A 370 -19.16 3.79 30.72
N PRO A 371 -19.10 5.13 30.80
CA PRO A 371 -19.93 5.91 31.72
C PRO A 371 -21.43 5.82 31.43
N ALA A 372 -21.83 5.50 30.19
CA ALA A 372 -23.24 5.39 29.81
C ALA A 372 -23.84 4.04 30.21
N THR A 373 -23.06 2.96 30.10
CA THR A 373 -23.57 1.59 30.32
C THR A 373 -23.09 0.97 31.64
N GLY A 374 -22.08 1.54 32.29
CA GLY A 374 -21.46 0.98 33.50
C GLY A 374 -20.69 -0.33 33.26
N LYS A 375 -20.48 -0.72 32.00
CA LYS A 375 -19.78 -1.96 31.61
C LYS A 375 -18.37 -1.67 31.09
N PRO A 376 -17.42 -2.61 31.19
CA PRO A 376 -16.11 -2.44 30.57
C PRO A 376 -16.22 -2.36 29.04
N ILE A 377 -15.52 -1.41 28.45
CA ILE A 377 -15.32 -1.35 26.99
C ILE A 377 -14.35 -2.47 26.60
N CYS A 378 -14.73 -3.33 25.66
CA CYS A 378 -13.85 -4.42 25.20
C CYS A 378 -13.28 -4.08 23.82
N PHE A 379 -11.97 -3.90 23.75
CA PHE A 379 -11.26 -3.75 22.49
C PHE A 379 -10.93 -5.12 21.91
N THR A 380 -11.08 -5.26 20.60
CA THR A 380 -10.85 -6.52 19.90
C THR A 380 -9.62 -6.37 19.03
N ILE A 381 -8.62 -7.21 19.27
CA ILE A 381 -7.37 -7.24 18.51
C ILE A 381 -7.27 -8.60 17.82
N PRO A 382 -7.00 -8.66 16.50
CA PRO A 382 -6.89 -9.93 15.82
C PRO A 382 -5.65 -10.69 16.30
N CYS A 383 -5.84 -11.93 16.76
CA CYS A 383 -4.71 -12.82 17.05
C CYS A 383 -4.12 -13.38 15.75
N CYS A 384 -4.96 -14.00 14.94
CA CYS A 384 -4.67 -14.33 13.55
C CYS A 384 -5.41 -13.27 12.72
N PRO A 385 -4.72 -12.49 11.88
CA PRO A 385 -5.42 -11.66 10.89
C PRO A 385 -6.35 -12.52 10.02
N GLY A 386 -7.27 -11.90 9.29
CA GLY A 386 -7.94 -12.61 8.20
C GLY A 386 -6.94 -12.81 7.08
N LEU A 387 -6.81 -14.03 6.56
CA LEU A 387 -6.10 -14.28 5.31
C LEU A 387 -7.13 -14.26 4.18
N ARG A 388 -6.86 -13.49 3.12
CA ARG A 388 -7.62 -13.53 1.87
C ARG A 388 -6.66 -13.53 0.71
N LEU A 389 -6.66 -14.60 -0.07
CA LEU A 389 -5.94 -14.70 -1.34
C LEU A 389 -6.95 -14.76 -2.48
N VAL A 390 -6.55 -14.23 -3.63
CA VAL A 390 -7.35 -14.18 -4.84
C VAL A 390 -6.46 -14.58 -6.01
N ALA A 391 -6.96 -15.46 -6.87
CA ALA A 391 -6.29 -15.83 -8.11
C ALA A 391 -7.31 -15.88 -9.24
N SER A 392 -7.06 -15.13 -10.32
CA SER A 392 -7.95 -15.07 -11.48
C SER A 392 -7.22 -15.58 -12.71
N ASN A 393 -7.96 -16.19 -13.62
CA ASN A 393 -7.44 -16.54 -14.94
C ASN A 393 -8.51 -16.28 -16.00
N THR A 394 -8.09 -15.62 -17.07
CA THR A 394 -8.93 -15.21 -18.19
C THR A 394 -8.61 -16.05 -19.41
N GLN A 395 -9.65 -16.48 -20.11
CA GLN A 395 -9.55 -17.22 -21.36
C GLN A 395 -10.32 -16.47 -22.44
N THR A 396 -9.66 -16.19 -23.55
CA THR A 396 -10.29 -15.56 -24.71
C THR A 396 -11.16 -16.58 -25.46
N VAL A 397 -12.37 -16.16 -25.81
CA VAL A 397 -13.34 -16.95 -26.56
C VAL A 397 -13.61 -16.20 -27.87
N PRO A 398 -13.16 -16.71 -29.03
CA PRO A 398 -13.32 -16.05 -30.32
C PRO A 398 -14.78 -16.09 -30.80
N PRO A 399 -15.23 -15.22 -31.73
CA PRO A 399 -16.61 -15.15 -32.23
C PRO A 399 -17.18 -16.45 -32.84
N ALA A 400 -18.52 -16.59 -32.79
CA ALA A 400 -19.29 -17.67 -33.39
C ALA A 400 -19.37 -17.52 -34.91
N GLY A 401 -18.85 -18.50 -35.66
CA GLY A 401 -18.90 -18.48 -37.13
C GLY A 401 -17.63 -17.98 -37.82
N GLY A 402 -16.54 -17.77 -37.09
CA GLY A 402 -15.23 -17.54 -37.69
C GLY A 402 -14.70 -18.80 -38.38
N GLY A 403 -14.59 -18.75 -39.71
CA GLY A 403 -13.38 -19.24 -40.35
C GLY A 403 -12.16 -18.54 -39.73
N ASP A 404 -10.97 -19.07 -39.98
CA ASP A 404 -9.71 -18.54 -39.47
C ASP A 404 -9.73 -17.00 -39.38
N PRO A 405 -9.30 -16.41 -38.24
CA PRO A 405 -9.24 -14.95 -38.11
C PRO A 405 -8.46 -14.37 -39.29
N PRO A 406 -8.75 -13.13 -39.74
CA PRO A 406 -8.01 -12.49 -40.84
C PRO A 406 -6.49 -12.45 -40.63
N GLY A 407 -6.01 -12.63 -39.40
CA GLY A 407 -4.59 -12.72 -39.11
C GLY A 407 -4.27 -13.87 -38.17
N GLY A 408 -4.08 -15.08 -38.70
CA GLY A 408 -3.58 -16.27 -37.99
C GLY A 408 -2.14 -16.14 -37.49
N PHE A 409 -1.82 -15.01 -36.86
CA PHE A 409 -0.49 -14.65 -36.40
C PHE A 409 -0.14 -15.42 -35.13
N GLU A 410 1.07 -15.96 -35.09
CA GLU A 410 1.69 -16.63 -33.96
C GLU A 410 2.81 -15.78 -33.35
N PRO A 411 3.17 -16.00 -32.07
CA PRO A 411 4.34 -15.38 -31.47
C PRO A 411 5.60 -15.62 -32.32
N GLY A 412 6.22 -14.54 -32.79
CA GLY A 412 7.44 -14.56 -33.59
C GLY A 412 7.24 -14.16 -35.06
N ASP A 413 6.00 -14.10 -35.54
CA ASP A 413 5.70 -13.68 -36.92
C ASP A 413 6.08 -12.21 -37.15
N TYR A 414 5.80 -11.37 -36.16
CA TYR A 414 6.15 -9.95 -36.14
C TYR A 414 6.68 -9.54 -34.78
N ARG A 415 7.29 -8.35 -34.72
CA ARG A 415 7.71 -7.72 -33.48
C ARG A 415 7.43 -6.23 -33.51
N SER A 416 6.77 -5.75 -32.48
CA SER A 416 6.59 -4.33 -32.18
C SER A 416 7.10 -4.01 -30.77
N GLN A 417 7.17 -2.73 -30.45
CA GLN A 417 7.54 -2.22 -29.14
C GLN A 417 6.68 -1.00 -28.79
N THR A 418 6.37 -0.88 -27.51
CA THR A 418 5.67 0.31 -26.98
C THR A 418 6.62 1.50 -26.93
N GLN A 419 6.08 2.71 -26.83
CA GLN A 419 6.89 3.91 -26.60
C GLN A 419 7.78 3.79 -25.34
N GLY A 420 7.29 3.12 -24.28
CA GLY A 420 8.07 2.87 -23.08
C GLY A 420 9.22 1.87 -23.31
N GLY A 421 9.04 0.90 -24.19
CA GLY A 421 10.10 -0.01 -24.62
C GLY A 421 11.21 0.75 -25.35
N TRP A 422 10.87 1.54 -26.37
CA TRP A 422 11.83 2.34 -27.14
C TRP A 422 12.55 3.40 -26.31
N GLY A 423 11.86 4.02 -25.35
CA GLY A 423 12.43 5.01 -24.43
C GLY A 423 13.19 4.44 -23.23
N SER A 424 13.31 3.10 -23.11
CA SER A 424 14.00 2.50 -21.98
C SER A 424 15.52 2.77 -22.03
N THR A 425 16.13 3.03 -20.87
CA THR A 425 17.58 3.20 -20.79
C THR A 425 18.30 1.97 -21.35
N PRO A 426 19.24 2.12 -22.32
CA PRO A 426 19.93 1.01 -22.96
C PRO A 426 20.61 0.06 -21.96
N ASN A 427 20.13 -1.18 -21.87
CA ASN A 427 20.72 -2.22 -21.03
C ASN A 427 20.50 -3.62 -21.60
N GLY A 428 21.58 -4.38 -21.75
CA GLY A 428 21.52 -5.76 -22.24
C GLY A 428 20.93 -5.83 -23.66
N GLN A 429 19.80 -6.51 -23.80
CA GLN A 429 19.08 -6.70 -25.07
C GLN A 429 17.70 -6.03 -25.06
N ASN A 430 17.47 -5.06 -24.18
CA ASN A 430 16.21 -4.32 -24.17
C ASN A 430 16.02 -3.47 -25.44
N PRO A 431 14.79 -3.01 -25.76
CA PRO A 431 14.54 -2.28 -26.99
C PRO A 431 15.34 -0.97 -27.10
N GLY A 432 15.60 -0.28 -25.99
CA GLY A 432 16.50 0.89 -25.96
C GLY A 432 17.94 0.57 -26.39
N ALA A 433 18.50 -0.56 -25.96
CA ALA A 433 19.81 -1.03 -26.42
C ALA A 433 19.83 -1.41 -27.89
N ILE A 434 18.75 -2.02 -28.39
CA ILE A 434 18.61 -2.35 -29.82
C ILE A 434 18.51 -1.06 -30.65
N LEU A 435 17.73 -0.08 -30.20
CA LEU A 435 17.64 1.24 -30.83
C LEU A 435 19.01 1.92 -30.89
N ALA A 436 19.68 2.04 -29.74
CA ALA A 436 20.99 2.69 -29.66
C ALA A 436 22.05 2.02 -30.55
N GLY A 437 22.03 0.68 -30.64
CA GLY A 437 22.96 -0.07 -31.46
C GLY A 437 22.76 0.08 -32.98
N ASN A 438 21.52 0.37 -33.43
CA ASN A 438 21.17 0.42 -34.85
C ASN A 438 20.83 1.83 -35.37
N PHE A 439 20.68 2.82 -34.49
CA PHE A 439 20.20 4.16 -34.85
C PHE A 439 21.01 4.82 -35.95
N ALA A 440 22.34 4.86 -35.84
CA ALA A 440 23.19 5.55 -36.81
C ALA A 440 23.15 4.91 -38.21
N GLN A 441 22.84 3.61 -38.29
CA GLN A 441 22.71 2.89 -39.55
C GLN A 441 21.35 3.15 -40.21
N LEU A 442 20.26 3.14 -39.42
CA LEU A 442 18.91 3.34 -39.91
C LEU A 442 18.59 4.81 -40.19
N TYR A 443 19.16 5.70 -39.38
CA TYR A 443 18.85 7.13 -39.36
C TYR A 443 20.14 7.98 -39.46
N PRO A 444 20.91 7.88 -40.55
CA PRO A 444 22.15 8.64 -40.71
C PRO A 444 21.93 10.17 -40.70
N ALA A 445 20.71 10.63 -41.01
CA ALA A 445 20.30 12.04 -40.94
C ALA A 445 19.44 12.35 -39.69
N GLY A 446 19.28 11.41 -38.77
CA GLY A 446 18.24 11.44 -37.75
C GLY A 446 16.88 10.97 -38.27
N ILE A 447 15.94 10.79 -37.35
CA ILE A 447 14.54 10.44 -37.61
C ILE A 447 13.68 11.68 -37.37
N GLU A 448 12.66 11.88 -38.21
CA GLU A 448 11.78 13.04 -38.13
C GLU A 448 10.33 12.56 -38.29
N ILE A 449 9.45 13.01 -37.39
CA ILE A 449 8.01 12.70 -37.39
C ILE A 449 7.19 14.00 -37.50
N GLY A 450 6.02 13.93 -38.12
CA GLY A 450 5.18 15.08 -38.41
C GLY A 450 5.27 15.50 -39.88
N ILE A 451 5.07 16.79 -40.16
CA ILE A 451 5.17 17.37 -41.51
C ILE A 451 6.40 18.27 -41.57
N PRO A 452 7.52 17.84 -42.20
CA PRO A 452 8.70 18.67 -42.37
C PRO A 452 8.44 19.91 -43.22
N GLY A 453 9.13 21.01 -42.89
CA GLY A 453 9.15 22.24 -43.69
C GLY A 453 7.93 23.15 -43.49
N GLU A 454 7.70 24.07 -44.42
CA GLU A 454 6.73 25.17 -44.23
C GLU A 454 5.25 24.74 -44.21
N THR A 455 4.96 23.47 -44.51
CA THR A 455 3.59 22.95 -44.64
C THR A 455 3.01 22.38 -43.35
N GLY A 456 3.78 22.35 -42.26
CA GLY A 456 3.33 21.91 -40.95
C GLY A 456 4.44 21.98 -39.91
N PHE A 457 4.36 21.12 -38.90
CA PHE A 457 5.37 21.04 -37.85
C PHE A 457 5.93 19.62 -37.72
N SER A 458 7.18 19.54 -37.28
CA SER A 458 7.92 18.29 -37.16
C SER A 458 8.71 18.19 -35.86
N ALA A 459 9.02 16.96 -35.43
CA ALA A 459 9.98 16.70 -34.36
C ALA A 459 11.08 15.80 -34.90
N ARG A 460 12.32 16.31 -34.91
CA ARG A 460 13.51 15.61 -35.38
C ARG A 460 14.38 15.15 -34.22
N PHE A 461 14.75 13.87 -34.24
CA PHE A 461 15.66 13.24 -33.28
C PHE A 461 16.95 12.85 -33.98
N THR A 462 18.05 13.33 -33.44
CA THR A 462 19.35 13.38 -34.09
C THR A 462 20.25 12.24 -33.60
N ALA A 463 19.91 11.62 -32.46
CA ALA A 463 20.57 10.45 -31.88
C ALA A 463 19.62 9.61 -31.00
N ALA A 464 19.96 8.34 -30.74
CA ALA A 464 19.18 7.48 -29.85
C ALA A 464 18.96 8.04 -28.42
N PRO A 465 19.94 8.72 -27.76
CA PRO A 465 19.69 9.37 -26.47
C PRO A 465 18.63 10.49 -26.52
N ALA A 466 18.41 11.12 -27.68
CA ALA A 466 17.35 12.10 -27.83
C ALA A 466 15.97 11.44 -27.82
N ILE A 467 15.86 10.22 -28.38
CA ILE A 467 14.64 9.40 -28.28
C ILE A 467 14.44 8.90 -26.85
N GLU A 468 15.49 8.44 -26.16
CA GLU A 468 15.43 8.07 -24.73
C GLU A 468 14.94 9.24 -23.87
N GLY A 469 15.43 10.45 -24.12
CA GLY A 469 15.00 11.66 -23.40
C GLY A 469 13.57 12.12 -23.73
N PHE A 470 13.01 11.67 -24.85
CA PHE A 470 11.67 12.01 -25.31
C PHE A 470 10.63 10.95 -24.95
N LEU A 471 10.96 9.66 -25.00
CA LEU A 471 9.98 8.60 -24.73
C LEU A 471 10.08 8.07 -23.29
N PRO A 472 8.95 7.72 -22.65
CA PRO A 472 7.57 7.88 -23.12
C PRO A 472 7.03 9.31 -22.91
N GLN A 473 6.05 9.70 -23.72
CA GLN A 473 5.25 10.92 -23.54
C GLN A 473 3.90 10.59 -22.91
N GLY A 474 3.36 11.56 -22.17
CA GLY A 474 2.01 11.50 -21.59
C GLY A 474 1.25 12.81 -21.80
N GLY A 475 0.05 12.90 -21.22
CA GLY A 475 -0.85 14.05 -21.41
C GLY A 475 -1.81 13.87 -22.59
N PRO A 476 -2.63 14.89 -22.91
CA PRO A 476 -3.65 14.81 -23.96
C PRO A 476 -3.05 14.57 -25.35
N SER A 477 -3.78 13.89 -26.22
CA SER A 477 -3.41 13.76 -27.64
C SER A 477 -3.58 15.11 -28.33
N ALA A 478 -2.51 15.62 -28.94
CA ALA A 478 -2.53 16.92 -29.62
C ALA A 478 -1.57 16.92 -30.82
N ALA A 479 -1.69 17.93 -31.68
CA ALA A 479 -0.73 18.18 -32.76
C ALA A 479 0.48 18.97 -32.24
N LEU A 480 1.59 18.91 -32.98
CA LEU A 480 2.74 19.78 -32.80
C LEU A 480 2.36 21.24 -33.09
N THR A 481 3.03 22.17 -32.41
CA THR A 481 2.80 23.62 -32.57
C THR A 481 4.04 24.38 -33.04
N ALA A 482 5.16 23.68 -33.22
CA ALA A 482 6.43 24.20 -33.69
C ALA A 482 7.31 23.05 -34.21
N ASP A 483 8.29 23.37 -35.07
CA ASP A 483 9.38 22.44 -35.39
C ASP A 483 10.32 22.29 -34.19
N LEU A 484 10.66 21.05 -33.87
CA LEU A 484 11.47 20.69 -32.71
C LEU A 484 12.70 19.88 -33.15
N THR A 485 13.84 20.12 -32.51
CA THR A 485 15.05 19.31 -32.66
C THR A 485 15.47 18.79 -31.29
N ASP A 486 15.61 17.48 -31.17
CA ASP A 486 15.90 16.74 -29.93
C ASP A 486 15.04 17.19 -28.73
N PRO A 487 13.70 17.32 -28.87
CA PRO A 487 12.86 17.70 -27.74
C PRO A 487 12.83 16.59 -26.68
N THR A 488 12.70 16.97 -25.40
CA THR A 488 12.38 16.02 -24.31
C THR A 488 10.88 15.98 -23.99
N SER A 489 10.11 16.92 -24.55
CA SER A 489 8.64 16.99 -24.46
C SER A 489 8.09 17.82 -25.61
N SER A 490 6.83 17.60 -25.98
CA SER A 490 6.16 18.41 -27.01
C SER A 490 4.71 18.73 -26.66
N ALA A 491 4.13 19.71 -27.36
CA ALA A 491 2.70 20.01 -27.25
C ALA A 491 1.80 18.84 -27.67
N ALA A 492 2.32 17.87 -28.44
CA ALA A 492 1.58 16.74 -28.95
C ALA A 492 1.28 15.64 -27.90
N GLY A 493 1.85 15.75 -26.70
CA GLY A 493 1.58 14.85 -25.58
C GLY A 493 1.80 13.37 -25.94
N VAL A 494 0.90 12.51 -25.47
CA VAL A 494 0.98 11.05 -25.67
C VAL A 494 1.01 10.66 -27.17
N PHE A 495 0.32 11.43 -28.03
CA PHE A 495 0.24 11.15 -29.46
C PHE A 495 1.61 11.27 -30.14
N GLY A 496 2.39 12.29 -29.82
CA GLY A 496 3.76 12.42 -30.32
C GLY A 496 4.66 11.24 -29.93
N GLY A 497 4.45 10.68 -28.73
CA GLY A 497 5.15 9.48 -28.28
C GLY A 497 4.75 8.21 -29.04
N GLN A 498 3.44 8.01 -29.25
CA GLN A 498 2.93 6.83 -29.97
C GLN A 498 3.30 6.84 -31.45
N VAL A 499 3.27 8.00 -32.11
CA VAL A 499 3.68 8.13 -33.52
C VAL A 499 5.17 7.84 -33.70
N LEU A 500 6.04 8.35 -32.80
CA LEU A 500 7.47 8.02 -32.84
C LEU A 500 7.70 6.52 -32.69
N ALA A 501 7.03 5.89 -31.73
CA ALA A 501 7.14 4.46 -31.48
C ALA A 501 6.66 3.62 -32.68
N LEU A 502 5.56 4.02 -33.31
CA LEU A 502 5.02 3.33 -34.49
C LEU A 502 5.97 3.47 -35.68
N ARG A 503 6.56 4.65 -35.86
CA ARG A 503 7.58 4.87 -36.89
C ARG A 503 8.78 3.94 -36.70
N LEU A 504 9.29 3.84 -35.48
CA LEU A 504 10.39 2.94 -35.14
C LEU A 504 10.02 1.47 -35.41
N ASN A 505 8.81 1.04 -35.05
CA ASN A 505 8.35 -0.34 -35.31
C ASN A 505 8.35 -0.67 -36.80
N VAL A 506 7.80 0.22 -37.63
CA VAL A 506 7.74 0.04 -39.09
C VAL A 506 9.14 0.01 -39.71
N ASP A 507 10.01 0.96 -39.35
CA ASP A 507 11.34 1.10 -39.94
C ASP A 507 12.28 -0.05 -39.52
N PHE A 508 12.24 -0.49 -38.26
CA PHE A 508 13.05 -1.61 -37.76
C PHE A 508 12.64 -2.94 -38.39
N SER A 509 11.33 -3.16 -38.53
CA SER A 509 10.77 -4.32 -39.24
C SER A 509 11.18 -4.30 -40.72
N GLN A 510 11.00 -3.17 -41.40
CA GLN A 510 11.35 -3.01 -42.82
C GLN A 510 12.84 -3.23 -43.08
N SER A 511 13.70 -2.81 -42.15
CA SER A 511 15.15 -2.99 -42.25
C SER A 511 15.64 -4.34 -41.73
N GLN A 512 14.72 -5.19 -41.23
CA GLN A 512 15.00 -6.51 -40.69
C GLN A 512 16.14 -6.50 -39.66
N VAL A 513 16.12 -5.50 -38.77
CA VAL A 513 17.07 -5.42 -37.65
C VAL A 513 17.04 -6.74 -36.90
N ALA A 514 18.18 -7.24 -36.43
CA ALA A 514 18.25 -8.53 -35.75
C ALA A 514 17.19 -8.64 -34.63
N GLY A 515 16.28 -9.61 -34.80
CA GLY A 515 15.15 -9.82 -33.88
C GLY A 515 13.87 -9.04 -34.23
N PHE A 516 13.79 -8.35 -35.37
CA PHE A 516 12.59 -7.72 -35.93
C PHE A 516 12.26 -8.32 -37.31
N PRO A 517 11.26 -9.22 -37.40
CA PRO A 517 10.79 -9.75 -38.68
C PRO A 517 10.25 -8.65 -39.60
N ALA A 518 10.30 -8.87 -40.93
CA ALA A 518 9.75 -7.94 -41.92
C ALA A 518 8.22 -7.98 -41.95
N GLY A 519 7.61 -6.89 -42.41
CA GLY A 519 6.22 -6.89 -42.88
C GLY A 519 5.19 -6.24 -41.94
N ILE A 520 5.57 -5.73 -40.75
CA ILE A 520 4.57 -5.10 -39.86
C ILE A 520 3.92 -3.87 -40.52
N GLY A 521 4.66 -3.15 -41.36
CA GLY A 521 4.16 -2.00 -42.10
C GLY A 521 3.23 -2.36 -43.27
N ASP A 522 3.22 -3.62 -43.69
CA ASP A 522 2.43 -4.11 -44.82
C ASP A 522 1.11 -4.75 -44.37
N LEU A 523 0.96 -5.05 -43.07
CA LEU A 523 -0.29 -5.53 -42.49
C LEU A 523 -1.42 -4.52 -42.73
N THR A 524 -2.59 -5.02 -43.12
CA THR A 524 -3.78 -4.21 -43.39
C THR A 524 -4.68 -4.15 -42.17
N LEU A 525 -5.10 -2.94 -41.80
CA LEU A 525 -6.07 -2.70 -40.74
C LEU A 525 -7.48 -3.05 -41.25
N VAL A 526 -8.23 -3.85 -40.50
CA VAL A 526 -9.59 -4.29 -40.86
C VAL A 526 -10.51 -4.22 -39.65
N ASP A 527 -11.81 -4.11 -39.94
CA ASP A 527 -12.90 -4.27 -38.96
C ASP A 527 -12.79 -3.38 -37.70
N THR A 528 -12.10 -2.24 -37.77
CA THR A 528 -12.06 -1.25 -36.67
C THR A 528 -13.29 -0.37 -36.66
N GLY A 529 -14.05 -0.32 -37.76
CA GLY A 529 -15.18 0.59 -37.94
C GLY A 529 -14.75 2.04 -38.17
N THR A 530 -13.47 2.27 -38.48
CA THR A 530 -12.91 3.59 -38.74
C THR A 530 -12.66 3.82 -40.23
N SER A 531 -12.38 5.07 -40.61
CA SER A 531 -11.97 5.40 -41.98
C SER A 531 -10.58 4.88 -42.35
N LEU A 532 -9.88 4.21 -41.42
CA LEU A 532 -8.59 3.57 -41.64
C LEU A 532 -8.71 2.10 -42.08
N ASP A 533 -9.91 1.51 -42.04
CA ASP A 533 -10.11 0.14 -42.51
C ASP A 533 -9.73 0.00 -44.00
N GLY A 534 -8.97 -1.04 -44.31
CA GLY A 534 -8.36 -1.28 -45.63
C GLY A 534 -7.02 -0.57 -45.86
N LEU A 535 -6.51 0.21 -44.89
CA LEU A 535 -5.18 0.81 -44.97
C LEU A 535 -4.12 -0.09 -44.34
N THR A 536 -2.93 -0.12 -44.93
CA THR A 536 -1.75 -0.75 -44.31
C THR A 536 -1.28 0.03 -43.08
N VAL A 537 -0.61 -0.63 -42.14
CA VAL A 537 0.01 0.02 -40.97
C VAL A 537 0.92 1.18 -41.39
N ARG A 538 1.63 1.07 -42.51
CA ARG A 538 2.44 2.18 -43.06
C ARG A 538 1.58 3.36 -43.51
N GLN A 539 0.41 3.12 -44.09
CA GLN A 539 -0.53 4.18 -44.46
C GLN A 539 -1.21 4.81 -43.24
N VAL A 540 -1.53 4.02 -42.22
CA VAL A 540 -2.03 4.53 -40.92
C VAL A 540 -0.98 5.41 -40.25
N LEU A 541 0.29 4.97 -40.24
CA LEU A 541 1.41 5.78 -39.76
C LEU A 541 1.54 7.10 -40.54
N ALA A 542 1.43 7.08 -41.87
CA ALA A 542 1.46 8.30 -42.68
C ALA A 542 0.31 9.26 -42.33
N ALA A 543 -0.90 8.74 -42.09
CA ALA A 543 -2.03 9.55 -41.62
C ALA A 543 -1.78 10.13 -40.22
N ALA A 544 -1.16 9.36 -39.33
CA ALA A 544 -0.79 9.82 -37.99
C ALA A 544 0.31 10.89 -38.02
N GLU A 545 1.32 10.78 -38.89
CA GLU A 545 2.34 11.81 -39.11
C GLU A 545 1.73 13.10 -39.69
N GLN A 546 0.78 13.00 -40.63
CA GLN A 546 0.05 14.16 -41.15
C GLN A 546 -0.73 14.87 -40.03
N ALA A 547 -1.50 14.13 -39.23
CA ALA A 547 -2.25 14.68 -38.12
C ALA A 547 -1.34 15.29 -37.04
N LEU A 548 -0.22 14.62 -36.72
CA LEU A 548 0.76 15.08 -35.74
C LEU A 548 1.36 16.43 -36.14
N GLY A 549 1.67 16.62 -37.43
CA GLY A 549 2.23 17.87 -37.94
C GLY A 549 1.22 19.00 -38.14
N GLY A 550 -0.04 18.82 -37.72
CA GLY A 550 -1.11 19.82 -37.86
C GLY A 550 -1.84 19.78 -39.21
N GLY A 551 -1.65 18.73 -39.99
CA GLY A 551 -2.33 18.48 -41.26
C GLY A 551 -3.76 17.96 -41.09
N GLN A 552 -4.33 17.47 -42.19
CA GLN A 552 -5.70 16.97 -42.23
C GLN A 552 -5.83 15.64 -41.49
N LEU A 553 -6.85 15.52 -40.64
CA LEU A 553 -7.26 14.27 -40.00
C LEU A 553 -8.03 13.37 -40.98
N PRO A 554 -7.94 12.03 -40.86
CA PRO A 554 -8.83 11.11 -41.55
C PRO A 554 -10.29 11.43 -41.27
N GLU A 555 -11.16 11.13 -42.24
CA GLU A 555 -12.58 11.45 -42.13
C GLU A 555 -13.18 10.83 -40.86
N SER A 556 -13.99 11.63 -40.16
CA SER A 556 -14.67 11.24 -38.91
C SER A 556 -13.78 10.80 -37.74
N MET A 557 -12.47 11.10 -37.76
CA MET A 557 -11.56 10.79 -36.65
C MET A 557 -11.03 12.04 -35.94
N GLY A 558 -10.85 11.93 -34.62
CA GLY A 558 -10.08 12.83 -33.79
C GLY A 558 -8.65 12.36 -33.54
N LEU A 559 -7.84 13.22 -32.91
CA LEU A 559 -6.46 12.88 -32.51
C LEU A 559 -6.42 11.78 -31.44
N ASP A 560 -7.44 11.70 -30.58
CA ASP A 560 -7.53 10.63 -29.58
C ASP A 560 -7.78 9.26 -30.23
N ASP A 561 -8.65 9.20 -31.24
CA ASP A 561 -8.92 7.95 -31.99
C ASP A 561 -7.66 7.45 -32.70
N LEU A 562 -6.91 8.37 -33.33
CA LEU A 562 -5.63 8.03 -33.96
C LEU A 562 -4.57 7.60 -32.96
N ASN A 563 -4.52 8.24 -31.80
CA ASN A 563 -3.61 7.85 -30.72
C ASN A 563 -3.91 6.43 -30.22
N GLU A 564 -5.20 6.08 -30.06
CA GLU A 564 -5.61 4.75 -29.65
C GLU A 564 -5.20 3.69 -30.68
N ILE A 565 -5.46 3.92 -31.97
CA ILE A 565 -5.02 3.01 -33.03
C ILE A 565 -3.49 2.88 -33.08
N ALA A 566 -2.75 3.99 -32.96
CA ALA A 566 -1.29 3.94 -32.91
C ALA A 566 -0.76 3.17 -31.69
N SER A 567 -1.39 3.31 -30.52
CA SER A 567 -1.05 2.53 -29.32
C SER A 567 -1.30 1.04 -29.55
N ASN A 568 -2.48 0.68 -30.07
CA ASN A 568 -2.85 -0.71 -30.35
C ASN A 568 -1.91 -1.37 -31.36
N LEU A 569 -1.47 -0.63 -32.38
CA LEU A 569 -0.46 -1.09 -33.35
C LEU A 569 0.93 -1.27 -32.71
N ASN A 570 1.33 -0.37 -31.81
CA ASN A 570 2.58 -0.51 -31.05
C ASN A 570 2.55 -1.72 -30.11
N GLU A 571 1.37 -2.05 -29.58
CA GLU A 571 1.14 -3.16 -28.65
C GLU A 571 0.77 -4.48 -29.35
N ALA A 572 0.70 -4.50 -30.68
CA ALA A 572 0.23 -5.64 -31.47
C ALA A 572 1.09 -6.91 -31.29
N PHE A 573 2.40 -6.76 -31.26
CA PHE A 573 3.37 -7.85 -31.28
C PHE A 573 4.55 -7.62 -30.31
N VAL A 574 4.25 -7.16 -29.08
CA VAL A 574 5.28 -6.74 -28.12
C VAL A 574 6.34 -7.83 -27.91
N ASP A 575 7.61 -7.44 -28.06
CA ASP A 575 8.78 -8.31 -27.96
C ASP A 575 8.82 -9.50 -28.93
N GLY A 576 7.84 -9.63 -29.82
CA GLY A 576 7.65 -10.79 -30.69
C GLY A 576 7.28 -12.05 -29.92
N THR A 577 6.83 -11.92 -28.67
CA THR A 577 6.49 -13.06 -27.79
C THR A 577 5.00 -13.15 -27.49
N THR A 578 4.26 -12.09 -27.79
CA THR A 578 2.81 -11.98 -27.57
C THR A 578 2.15 -11.42 -28.82
N VAL A 579 1.00 -11.97 -29.19
CA VAL A 579 0.11 -11.40 -30.21
C VAL A 579 -1.11 -10.85 -29.49
N SER A 580 -1.39 -9.55 -29.64
CA SER A 580 -2.52 -8.91 -28.97
C SER A 580 -3.86 -9.34 -29.56
N SER A 581 -4.94 -9.19 -28.80
CA SER A 581 -6.30 -9.39 -29.33
C SER A 581 -6.61 -8.45 -30.47
N PHE A 582 -6.10 -7.21 -30.42
CA PHE A 582 -6.24 -6.24 -31.50
C PHE A 582 -5.60 -6.75 -32.80
N ALA A 583 -4.39 -7.32 -32.74
CA ALA A 583 -3.72 -7.86 -33.91
C ALA A 583 -4.50 -9.05 -34.52
N GLN A 584 -5.02 -9.93 -33.68
CA GLN A 584 -5.83 -11.08 -34.12
C GLN A 584 -7.16 -10.68 -34.77
N GLN A 585 -7.72 -9.53 -34.37
CA GLN A 585 -9.06 -9.09 -34.79
C GLN A 585 -9.01 -8.08 -35.94
N HIS A 586 -7.98 -7.25 -35.99
CA HIS A 586 -7.96 -6.04 -36.81
C HIS A 586 -6.76 -5.96 -37.74
N LEU A 587 -5.90 -6.98 -37.81
CA LEU A 587 -4.80 -7.04 -38.77
C LEU A 587 -4.92 -8.29 -39.65
N THR A 588 -4.55 -8.13 -40.92
CA THR A 588 -4.43 -9.20 -41.92
C THR A 588 -3.20 -8.95 -42.78
N ASP A 589 -2.61 -9.99 -43.36
CA ASP A 589 -1.46 -9.93 -44.26
C ASP A 589 -1.79 -9.53 -45.71
#